data_AF-A0A2E8JYL0-F1
#
_entry.id   AF-A0A2E8JYL0-F1
#
_cell.length_a   1.000
_cell.length_b   1.000
_cell.length_c   1.000
_cell.angle_alpha   90.00
_cell.angle_beta   90.00
_cell.angle_gamma   90.00
#
_symmetry.space_group_name_H-M   'P 1'
#
loop_
_entity.id
_entity.type
_entity.pdbx_description
1 polymer ?
#
loop_
_entity_poly.entity_id
_entity_poly.type
_entity_poly.pdbx_seq_one_letter_code
_entity_poly.pdbx_strand_id
1 'polypeptide(L)'
;MLVHCIIGSGLGASAGPPSTVDFAYFIDSFSDTNVANVPSGMMVIGTTTSTQRQNLTANGRIVGSSAGLGPNGSSRIDWTDGLQALFNSRNPPPLGTAPERQAFAQQIMTTAQVGTDAFPQAAEATPTNSGGYVAWTQDFEGPLGDPQQMAAAIIAVNWAGRTLLSAPGVATDMQIVPVPASVLQKVKASTWKLSEVMAGKPGDKLLSFLTLDQTLSQADRTALAGDRIDLFSFMHRASAEGRPLIDGLLAQQYSGHGCPSNCQYLNCSALPGSLSDDTPAFYATDLPYAVQSAHDNPAQLFLPPGPTCSSAVPPFTTNYRGTLPMRAGVYWSAEVDSTFVPSNFLTPTVTNGPVTCIEDLDQDGLVGPNDLGHLLARWGTPSGDLDGDGTTDSTDLGTLLAAWGSTCEAGQSNDWIKVLVAQSTPPSRAGFATYVAKIAKLAPSLEQIHLRWAAGADSGVPADYAELIGMLRDRFGSSLLVGFHPDNSGTSCSPWGCDQGDCAPTSPATWQCVLGASIEVMNEVNAVADGRGFDIFSIEQGYIEDVQNSLS
;
A
#
# COMPACT_ATOMS: atom_id res chain seq x y z
N MET A 1 -33.62 6.03 38.18
CA MET A 1 -33.75 6.44 36.77
C MET A 1 -33.13 5.31 35.96
N LEU A 2 -33.98 4.52 35.29
CA LEU A 2 -33.60 3.28 34.59
C LEU A 2 -32.80 3.58 33.33
N VAL A 3 -31.71 2.84 33.10
CA VAL A 3 -31.41 2.24 31.78
C VAL A 3 -30.81 0.84 32.03
N HIS A 4 -31.45 -0.16 31.43
CA HIS A 4 -31.08 -1.57 31.45
C HIS A 4 -29.85 -1.85 30.57
N CYS A 5 -28.95 -2.72 31.02
CA CYS A 5 -27.99 -3.40 30.16
C CYS A 5 -28.63 -4.72 29.72
N ILE A 6 -28.83 -4.90 28.41
CA ILE A 6 -29.33 -6.15 27.82
C ILE A 6 -28.13 -7.00 27.43
N ILE A 7 -28.08 -8.21 27.98
CA ILE A 7 -27.20 -9.30 27.55
C ILE A 7 -27.84 -9.94 26.31
N GLY A 8 -27.12 -9.92 25.18
CA GLY A 8 -27.52 -10.59 23.95
C GLY A 8 -26.48 -11.63 23.52
N SER A 9 -26.80 -12.91 23.74
CA SER A 9 -26.12 -14.05 23.16
C SER A 9 -26.69 -14.39 21.78
N GLY A 10 -25.83 -14.61 20.77
CA GLY A 10 -26.15 -15.41 19.60
C GLY A 10 -26.11 -14.72 18.23
N LEU A 11 -25.20 -15.24 17.38
CA LEU A 11 -25.27 -15.39 15.92
C LEU A 11 -25.61 -14.16 15.05
N GLY A 12 -24.62 -13.80 14.22
CA GLY A 12 -24.77 -12.87 13.11
C GLY A 12 -23.60 -11.90 13.08
N ALA A 13 -22.46 -12.31 12.54
CA ALA A 13 -21.47 -11.34 12.08
C ALA A 13 -22.12 -10.57 10.93
N SER A 14 -22.84 -9.50 11.24
CA SER A 14 -23.19 -8.48 10.26
C SER A 14 -21.86 -7.89 9.80
N ALA A 15 -21.55 -8.01 8.51
CA ALA A 15 -20.51 -7.21 7.89
C ALA A 15 -20.70 -5.76 8.36
N GLY A 16 -19.69 -5.21 9.04
CA GLY A 16 -19.69 -3.79 9.35
C GLY A 16 -19.82 -2.99 8.05
N PRO A 17 -20.40 -1.78 8.08
CA PRO A 17 -20.41 -0.94 6.88
C PRO A 17 -18.96 -0.79 6.37
N PRO A 18 -18.74 -0.88 5.05
CA PRO A 18 -17.41 -0.67 4.48
C PRO A 18 -16.88 0.67 4.99
N SER A 19 -15.60 0.68 5.37
CA SER A 19 -14.96 1.91 5.80
C SER A 19 -15.09 2.92 4.67
N THR A 20 -15.40 4.16 5.00
CA THR A 20 -15.85 5.18 4.06
C THR A 20 -14.88 5.49 2.90
N VAL A 21 -13.65 4.97 2.92
CA VAL A 21 -12.56 5.28 1.97
C VAL A 21 -12.28 4.12 1.00
N ASP A 22 -13.10 3.06 0.99
CA ASP A 22 -12.80 1.87 0.20
C ASP A 22 -12.99 2.07 -1.32
N PHE A 23 -13.86 2.98 -1.76
CA PHE A 23 -14.21 3.16 -3.17
C PHE A 23 -14.02 4.58 -3.69
N ALA A 24 -13.59 4.67 -4.96
CA ALA A 24 -13.63 5.88 -5.76
C ALA A 24 -14.70 5.80 -6.85
N TYR A 25 -15.46 6.89 -7.03
CA TYR A 25 -16.37 7.07 -8.15
C TYR A 25 -15.67 7.92 -9.20
N PHE A 26 -15.28 7.30 -10.31
CA PHE A 26 -14.79 8.03 -11.48
C PHE A 26 -15.99 8.46 -12.32
N ILE A 27 -16.18 9.77 -12.49
CA ILE A 27 -17.35 10.37 -13.12
C ILE A 27 -16.89 11.25 -14.28
N ASP A 28 -17.16 10.82 -15.52
CA ASP A 28 -16.84 11.63 -16.71
C ASP A 28 -17.64 12.94 -16.72
N SER A 29 -18.94 12.84 -16.48
CA SER A 29 -19.85 13.99 -16.39
C SER A 29 -19.79 14.62 -14.99
N PHE A 30 -18.61 15.08 -14.58
CA PHE A 30 -18.37 15.61 -13.24
C PHE A 30 -19.16 16.91 -13.01
N SER A 31 -20.26 16.81 -12.25
CA SER A 31 -21.15 17.92 -11.93
C SER A 31 -21.57 17.86 -10.47
N ASP A 32 -21.94 19.00 -9.89
CA ASP A 32 -22.37 19.06 -8.48
C ASP A 32 -23.58 18.14 -8.22
N THR A 33 -24.47 17.98 -9.20
CA THR A 33 -25.59 17.03 -9.16
C THR A 33 -25.11 15.57 -9.02
N ASN A 34 -24.19 15.14 -9.90
CA ASN A 34 -23.66 13.78 -9.84
C ASN A 34 -22.86 13.53 -8.56
N VAL A 35 -22.06 14.51 -8.13
CA VAL A 35 -21.28 14.40 -6.90
C VAL A 35 -22.17 14.33 -5.66
N ALA A 36 -23.31 15.04 -5.64
CA ALA A 36 -24.28 14.97 -4.55
C ALA A 36 -24.92 13.57 -4.39
N ASN A 37 -24.96 12.79 -5.47
CA ASN A 37 -25.45 11.40 -5.43
C ASN A 37 -24.40 10.41 -4.90
N VAL A 38 -23.13 10.82 -4.76
CA VAL A 38 -22.08 9.97 -4.19
C VAL A 38 -22.05 10.12 -2.67
N PRO A 39 -22.06 9.02 -1.88
CA PRO A 39 -21.92 9.09 -0.42
C PRO A 39 -20.74 9.95 0.01
N SER A 40 -20.91 10.79 1.04
CA SER A 40 -19.92 11.81 1.45
C SER A 40 -18.55 11.24 1.82
N GLY A 41 -18.51 10.01 2.31
CA GLY A 41 -17.28 9.33 2.66
C GLY A 41 -16.42 8.90 1.48
N MET A 42 -17.02 8.69 0.31
CA MET A 42 -16.33 8.09 -0.85
C MET A 42 -15.53 9.12 -1.63
N MET A 43 -14.42 8.67 -2.23
CA MET A 43 -13.63 9.48 -3.13
C MET A 43 -14.41 9.72 -4.44
N VAL A 44 -14.27 10.92 -5.01
CA VAL A 44 -14.76 11.24 -6.36
C VAL A 44 -13.58 11.60 -7.26
N ILE A 45 -13.62 11.12 -8.50
CA ILE A 45 -12.61 11.37 -9.53
C ILE A 45 -13.29 11.96 -10.76
N GLY A 46 -12.70 13.00 -11.35
CA GLY A 46 -13.12 13.52 -12.65
C GLY A 46 -12.46 14.85 -12.99
N THR A 47 -12.98 15.52 -14.03
CA THR A 47 -12.51 16.87 -14.39
C THR A 47 -13.10 17.90 -13.44
N THR A 48 -12.25 18.55 -12.63
CA THR A 48 -12.71 19.46 -11.57
C THR A 48 -12.27 20.90 -11.82
N THR A 49 -13.00 21.85 -11.25
CA THR A 49 -12.53 23.24 -11.08
C THR A 49 -11.89 23.42 -9.70
N SER A 50 -11.03 24.44 -9.53
CA SER A 50 -10.45 24.75 -8.22
C SER A 50 -11.52 25.00 -7.14
N THR A 51 -12.62 25.68 -7.49
CA THR A 51 -13.74 25.93 -6.58
C THR A 51 -14.42 24.62 -6.12
N GLN A 52 -14.63 23.67 -7.02
CA GLN A 52 -15.22 22.38 -6.66
C GLN A 52 -14.31 21.60 -5.71
N ARG A 53 -13.00 21.55 -5.98
CA ARG A 53 -12.04 20.88 -5.08
C ARG A 53 -12.03 21.51 -3.69
N GLN A 54 -11.98 22.84 -3.59
CA GLN A 54 -12.03 23.56 -2.32
C GLN A 54 -13.30 23.24 -1.53
N ASN A 55 -14.47 23.28 -2.19
CA ASN A 55 -15.75 23.01 -1.53
C ASN A 55 -15.86 21.55 -1.05
N LEU A 56 -15.45 20.58 -1.87
CA LEU A 56 -15.56 19.16 -1.54
C LEU A 56 -14.59 18.76 -0.43
N THR A 57 -13.33 19.22 -0.51
CA THR A 57 -12.31 18.91 0.50
C THR A 57 -12.57 19.60 1.84
N ALA A 58 -13.15 20.80 1.86
CA ALA A 58 -13.62 21.44 3.09
C ALA A 58 -14.69 20.62 3.82
N ASN A 59 -15.47 19.82 3.08
CA ASN A 59 -16.47 18.89 3.61
C ASN A 59 -15.91 17.49 3.89
N GLY A 60 -14.58 17.33 3.92
CA GLY A 60 -13.93 16.06 4.30
C GLY A 60 -13.79 15.05 3.17
N ARG A 61 -14.20 15.39 1.94
CA ARG A 61 -14.13 14.47 0.80
C ARG A 61 -12.72 14.45 0.20
N ILE A 62 -12.25 13.26 -0.17
CA ILE A 62 -11.06 13.09 -1.01
C ILE A 62 -11.47 13.29 -2.48
N VAL A 63 -10.73 14.14 -3.19
CA VAL A 63 -11.02 14.47 -4.60
C VAL A 63 -9.84 14.09 -5.48
N GLY A 64 -10.06 13.17 -6.41
CA GLY A 64 -9.12 12.93 -7.50
C GLY A 64 -9.39 13.89 -8.64
N SER A 65 -8.40 14.72 -8.97
CA SER A 65 -8.51 15.63 -10.11
C SER A 65 -7.87 15.01 -11.35
N SER A 66 -8.63 14.94 -12.43
CA SER A 66 -8.13 14.68 -13.78
C SER A 66 -8.26 15.96 -14.61
N ALA A 67 -7.36 16.18 -15.56
CA ALA A 67 -7.45 17.31 -16.48
C ALA A 67 -7.56 16.82 -17.92
N GLY A 68 -8.32 17.54 -18.74
CA GLY A 68 -8.28 17.32 -20.19
C GLY A 68 -6.86 17.54 -20.73
N LEU A 69 -6.48 16.73 -21.71
CA LEU A 69 -5.20 16.75 -22.43
C LEU A 69 -5.45 17.10 -23.91
N GLY A 70 -4.49 17.81 -24.50
CA GLY A 70 -4.54 18.23 -25.90
C GLY A 70 -5.66 19.24 -26.21
N PRO A 71 -5.80 19.63 -27.50
CA PRO A 71 -6.69 20.72 -27.92
C PRO A 71 -8.18 20.42 -27.76
N ASN A 72 -8.53 19.13 -27.66
CA ASN A 72 -9.91 18.69 -27.48
C ASN A 72 -10.28 18.48 -26.01
N GLY A 73 -9.34 18.67 -25.08
CA GLY A 73 -9.55 18.38 -23.65
C GLY A 73 -9.90 16.91 -23.39
N SER A 74 -9.44 16.00 -24.25
CA SER A 74 -9.66 14.56 -24.12
C SER A 74 -8.68 13.95 -23.12
N SER A 75 -8.91 12.74 -22.63
CA SER A 75 -7.94 12.02 -21.80
C SER A 75 -6.78 11.39 -22.60
N ARG A 76 -6.65 11.72 -23.90
CA ARG A 76 -5.60 11.19 -24.78
C ARG A 76 -4.43 12.15 -24.84
N ILE A 77 -3.22 11.60 -24.72
CA ILE A 77 -1.99 12.35 -24.91
C ILE A 77 -1.21 11.79 -26.08
N ASP A 78 -0.71 12.68 -26.93
CA ASP A 78 0.15 12.33 -28.07
C ASP A 78 1.50 13.01 -27.93
N TRP A 79 2.56 12.42 -28.50
CA TRP A 79 3.85 13.08 -28.67
C TRP A 79 3.77 14.11 -29.81
N THR A 80 3.01 15.16 -29.57
CA THR A 80 2.68 16.19 -30.56
C THR A 80 3.91 16.92 -31.10
N ASP A 81 3.78 17.58 -32.25
CA ASP A 81 4.81 18.47 -32.80
C ASP A 81 5.31 19.50 -31.78
N GLY A 82 4.42 19.94 -30.87
CA GLY A 82 4.77 20.84 -29.77
C GLY A 82 5.71 20.19 -28.76
N LEU A 83 5.37 18.98 -28.27
CA LEU A 83 6.23 18.23 -27.34
C LEU A 83 7.54 17.83 -28.02
N GLN A 84 7.47 17.36 -29.27
CA GLN A 84 8.66 17.08 -30.08
C GLN A 84 9.55 18.32 -30.18
N ALA A 85 9.02 19.48 -30.55
CA ALA A 85 9.80 20.71 -30.65
C ALA A 85 10.42 21.13 -29.31
N LEU A 86 9.68 20.98 -28.22
CA LEU A 86 10.14 21.29 -26.87
C LEU A 86 11.35 20.41 -26.47
N PHE A 87 11.22 19.10 -26.65
CA PHE A 87 12.25 18.12 -26.29
C PHE A 87 13.41 18.02 -27.29
N ASN A 88 13.19 18.44 -28.55
CA ASN A 88 14.23 18.47 -29.58
C ASN A 88 14.90 19.84 -29.74
N SER A 89 14.64 20.78 -28.84
CA SER A 89 15.27 22.09 -28.85
C SER A 89 16.80 21.99 -28.95
N ARG A 90 17.41 22.94 -29.69
CA ARG A 90 18.86 22.94 -29.96
C ARG A 90 19.67 23.03 -28.66
N ASN A 91 19.19 23.83 -27.73
CA ASN A 91 19.76 23.99 -26.40
C ASN A 91 18.77 23.38 -25.42
N PRO A 92 19.10 22.25 -24.76
CA PRO A 92 18.26 21.69 -23.72
C PRO A 92 17.97 22.74 -22.62
N PRO A 93 16.77 22.69 -22.00
CA PRO A 93 16.46 23.57 -20.88
C PRO A 93 17.46 23.32 -19.73
N PRO A 94 17.83 24.35 -18.95
CA PRO A 94 18.55 24.11 -17.71
C PRO A 94 17.62 23.34 -16.75
N LEU A 95 18.16 22.34 -16.04
CA LEU A 95 17.43 21.50 -15.08
C LEU A 95 18.16 21.37 -13.74
N GLY A 96 19.21 22.16 -13.52
CA GLY A 96 20.13 22.02 -12.38
C GLY A 96 19.50 22.45 -11.06
N THR A 97 18.54 23.36 -11.08
CA THR A 97 17.87 23.89 -9.90
C THR A 97 16.36 23.61 -9.91
N ALA A 98 15.73 23.60 -8.73
CA ALA A 98 14.28 23.38 -8.62
C ALA A 98 13.45 24.42 -9.42
N PRO A 99 13.74 25.74 -9.39
CA PRO A 99 13.02 26.71 -10.21
C PRO A 99 13.16 26.47 -11.72
N GLU A 100 14.33 26.03 -12.19
CA GLU A 100 14.56 25.70 -13.59
C GLU A 100 13.74 24.47 -14.02
N ARG A 101 13.71 23.42 -13.19
CA ARG A 101 12.86 22.25 -13.43
C ARG A 101 11.38 22.59 -13.42
N GLN A 102 10.93 23.41 -12.48
CA GLN A 102 9.54 23.90 -12.42
C GLN A 102 9.16 24.71 -13.65
N ALA A 103 10.06 25.59 -14.14
CA ALA A 103 9.82 26.35 -15.36
C ALA A 103 9.68 25.45 -16.58
N PHE A 104 10.52 24.41 -16.68
CA PHE A 104 10.41 23.43 -17.77
C PHE A 104 9.16 22.55 -17.65
N ALA A 105 8.84 22.09 -16.45
CA ALA A 105 7.60 21.37 -16.17
C ALA A 105 6.37 22.18 -16.60
N GLN A 106 6.31 23.47 -16.30
CA GLN A 106 5.23 24.34 -16.74
C GLN A 106 5.13 24.43 -18.28
N GLN A 107 6.27 24.40 -19.00
CA GLN A 107 6.28 24.35 -20.46
C GLN A 107 5.69 23.02 -20.97
N ILE A 108 6.05 21.89 -20.36
CA ILE A 108 5.47 20.58 -20.71
C ILE A 108 3.94 20.61 -20.51
N MET A 109 3.46 21.04 -19.35
CA MET A 109 2.01 21.10 -19.06
C MET A 109 1.27 21.99 -20.05
N THR A 110 1.86 23.14 -20.41
CA THR A 110 1.29 24.07 -21.39
C THR A 110 1.25 23.45 -22.79
N THR A 111 2.36 22.82 -23.21
CA THR A 111 2.49 22.22 -24.54
C THR A 111 1.64 20.96 -24.70
N ALA A 112 1.50 20.15 -23.65
CA ALA A 112 0.55 19.04 -23.58
C ALA A 112 -0.92 19.52 -23.42
N GLN A 113 -1.12 20.82 -23.24
CA GLN A 113 -2.42 21.48 -23.08
C GLN A 113 -3.23 20.88 -21.93
N VAL A 114 -2.56 20.62 -20.81
CA VAL A 114 -3.22 20.14 -19.60
C VAL A 114 -4.13 21.25 -19.06
N GLY A 115 -5.41 20.94 -18.86
CA GLY A 115 -6.40 21.89 -18.36
C GLY A 115 -5.98 22.55 -17.04
N THR A 116 -5.72 23.86 -17.07
CA THR A 116 -5.03 24.58 -15.98
C THR A 116 -5.85 24.71 -14.71
N ASP A 117 -7.18 24.82 -14.80
CA ASP A 117 -8.05 24.86 -13.60
C ASP A 117 -8.23 23.45 -12.98
N ALA A 118 -8.18 22.42 -13.83
CA ALA A 118 -8.29 21.02 -13.42
C ALA A 118 -6.99 20.44 -12.87
N PHE A 119 -5.84 20.95 -13.31
CA PHE A 119 -4.57 20.60 -12.69
C PHE A 119 -4.50 21.16 -11.26
N PRO A 120 -4.25 20.33 -10.22
CA PRO A 120 -4.29 20.79 -8.85
C PRO A 120 -3.04 21.61 -8.47
N GLN A 121 -3.15 22.38 -7.39
CA GLN A 121 -2.02 23.04 -6.75
C GLN A 121 -1.42 22.13 -5.67
N ALA A 122 -0.10 22.21 -5.46
CA ALA A 122 0.60 21.41 -4.46
C ALA A 122 -0.01 21.51 -3.05
N ALA A 123 -0.45 22.72 -2.65
CA ALA A 123 -1.07 22.95 -1.34
C ALA A 123 -2.39 22.18 -1.13
N GLU A 124 -3.09 21.80 -2.20
CA GLU A 124 -4.35 21.05 -2.13
C GLU A 124 -4.15 19.59 -1.66
N ALA A 125 -2.90 19.10 -1.61
CA ALA A 125 -2.57 17.79 -1.05
C ALA A 125 -2.63 17.76 0.50
N THR A 126 -2.59 18.92 1.15
CA THR A 126 -2.64 18.99 2.61
C THR A 126 -4.07 18.77 3.10
N PRO A 127 -4.33 17.78 3.97
CA PRO A 127 -5.66 17.55 4.50
C PRO A 127 -6.23 18.78 5.21
N THR A 128 -7.49 19.11 4.91
CA THR A 128 -8.25 20.10 5.64
C THR A 128 -8.55 19.60 7.06
N ASN A 129 -9.07 20.47 7.92
CA ASN A 129 -9.53 20.09 9.26
C ASN A 129 -10.62 18.99 9.24
N SER A 130 -11.34 18.86 8.12
CA SER A 130 -12.35 17.83 7.91
C SER A 130 -11.78 16.53 7.33
N GLY A 131 -10.46 16.47 7.10
CA GLY A 131 -9.76 15.32 6.55
C GLY A 131 -9.76 15.20 5.02
N GLY A 132 -10.43 16.11 4.31
CA GLY A 132 -10.48 16.09 2.85
C GLY A 132 -9.21 16.67 2.22
N TYR A 133 -8.78 16.12 1.09
CA TYR A 133 -7.61 16.56 0.34
C TYR A 133 -7.74 16.18 -1.14
N VAL A 134 -6.85 16.72 -1.96
CA VAL A 134 -6.79 16.41 -3.39
C VAL A 134 -5.69 15.38 -3.66
N ALA A 135 -5.97 14.45 -4.57
CA ALA A 135 -4.98 13.62 -5.24
C ALA A 135 -5.00 13.94 -6.74
N TRP A 136 -3.87 13.83 -7.44
CA TRP A 136 -3.83 13.99 -8.89
C TRP A 136 -4.03 12.63 -9.55
N THR A 137 -5.20 12.45 -10.16
CA THR A 137 -5.65 11.19 -10.76
C THR A 137 -5.86 11.37 -12.26
N GLN A 138 -4.79 11.68 -12.97
CA GLN A 138 -4.84 11.96 -14.40
C GLN A 138 -5.31 10.74 -15.18
N ASP A 139 -6.39 10.92 -15.93
CA ASP A 139 -6.91 9.93 -16.86
C ASP A 139 -6.06 9.88 -18.13
N PHE A 140 -5.70 8.67 -18.56
CA PHE A 140 -4.91 8.41 -19.76
C PHE A 140 -5.58 7.35 -20.62
N GLU A 141 -6.12 7.78 -21.76
CA GLU A 141 -6.92 6.96 -22.66
C GLU A 141 -6.16 6.48 -23.89
N GLY A 142 -6.59 5.34 -24.43
CA GLY A 142 -6.16 4.85 -25.75
C GLY A 142 -7.05 5.35 -26.90
N PRO A 143 -6.89 4.84 -28.14
CA PRO A 143 -6.05 3.70 -28.53
C PRO A 143 -4.56 4.01 -28.54
N LEU A 144 -3.73 2.96 -28.52
CA LEU A 144 -2.28 3.07 -28.58
C LEU A 144 -1.80 3.44 -30.00
N GLY A 145 -1.14 4.60 -30.13
CA GLY A 145 -0.40 5.00 -31.33
C GLY A 145 0.99 4.36 -31.39
N ASP A 146 2.02 5.15 -31.71
CA ASP A 146 3.43 4.73 -31.52
C ASP A 146 3.70 4.57 -30.00
N PRO A 147 4.03 3.36 -29.52
CA PRO A 147 4.17 3.11 -28.08
C PRO A 147 5.27 3.95 -27.43
N GLN A 148 6.40 4.16 -28.10
CA GLN A 148 7.53 4.95 -27.57
C GLN A 148 7.13 6.42 -27.39
N GLN A 149 6.43 6.97 -28.37
CA GLN A 149 5.92 8.34 -28.34
C GLN A 149 4.84 8.52 -27.27
N MET A 150 3.90 7.58 -27.17
CA MET A 150 2.89 7.58 -26.12
C MET A 150 3.54 7.51 -24.73
N ALA A 151 4.50 6.60 -24.52
CA ALA A 151 5.27 6.51 -23.28
C ALA A 151 6.02 7.81 -22.98
N ALA A 152 6.68 8.41 -23.97
CA ALA A 152 7.39 9.67 -23.81
C ALA A 152 6.44 10.78 -23.33
N ALA A 153 5.25 10.88 -23.93
CA ALA A 153 4.26 11.89 -23.57
C ALA A 153 3.72 11.68 -22.13
N ILE A 154 3.33 10.44 -21.80
CA ILE A 154 2.82 10.09 -20.46
C ILE A 154 3.88 10.35 -19.39
N ILE A 155 5.13 9.90 -19.61
CA ILE A 155 6.24 10.12 -18.67
C ILE A 155 6.54 11.61 -18.54
N ALA A 156 6.56 12.37 -19.64
CA ALA A 156 6.82 13.81 -19.59
C ALA A 156 5.78 14.56 -18.75
N VAL A 157 4.50 14.25 -18.91
CA VAL A 157 3.42 14.88 -18.13
C VAL A 157 3.48 14.47 -16.66
N ASN A 158 3.73 13.20 -16.35
CA ASN A 158 3.86 12.77 -14.94
C ASN A 158 5.12 13.34 -14.29
N TRP A 159 6.24 13.46 -15.01
CA TRP A 159 7.44 14.14 -14.54
C TRP A 159 7.17 15.63 -14.25
N ALA A 160 6.49 16.31 -15.17
CA ALA A 160 6.13 17.71 -15.01
C ALA A 160 5.17 17.91 -13.82
N GLY A 161 4.14 17.07 -13.72
CA GLY A 161 3.20 17.07 -12.62
C GLY A 161 3.89 16.83 -11.29
N ARG A 162 4.72 15.80 -11.15
CA ARG A 162 5.51 15.55 -9.94
C ARG A 162 6.37 16.75 -9.57
N THR A 163 7.04 17.36 -10.53
CA THR A 163 7.89 18.53 -10.31
C THR A 163 7.11 19.74 -9.80
N LEU A 164 5.90 19.97 -10.32
CA LEU A 164 5.05 21.10 -9.91
C LEU A 164 4.30 20.83 -8.60
N LEU A 165 3.98 19.58 -8.31
CA LEU A 165 3.19 19.17 -7.15
C LEU A 165 4.02 18.83 -5.90
N SER A 166 5.36 18.79 -6.02
CA SER A 166 6.30 18.57 -4.91
C SER A 166 6.91 19.88 -4.40
N ALA A 167 6.10 20.94 -4.32
CA ALA A 167 6.59 22.29 -4.04
C ALA A 167 7.28 22.39 -2.65
N PRO A 168 8.46 23.05 -2.56
CA PRO A 168 9.15 23.23 -1.28
C PRO A 168 8.26 23.96 -0.26
N GLY A 169 8.18 23.41 0.96
CA GLY A 169 7.42 24.01 2.07
C GLY A 169 5.95 23.61 2.18
N VAL A 170 5.48 22.69 1.32
CA VAL A 170 4.17 22.03 1.51
C VAL A 170 4.35 20.84 2.46
N ALA A 171 3.43 20.69 3.42
CA ALA A 171 3.55 19.69 4.49
C ALA A 171 3.30 18.24 4.02
N THR A 172 2.46 18.09 3.00
CA THR A 172 2.07 16.81 2.42
C THR A 172 2.23 16.86 0.92
N ASP A 173 2.95 15.89 0.35
CA ASP A 173 3.09 15.80 -1.10
C ASP A 173 1.83 15.22 -1.72
N MET A 174 1.49 15.74 -2.90
CA MET A 174 0.38 15.25 -3.69
C MET A 174 0.58 13.77 -4.05
N GLN A 175 -0.43 12.95 -3.76
CA GLN A 175 -0.49 11.59 -4.31
C GLN A 175 -0.81 11.67 -5.81
N ILE A 176 0.04 11.07 -6.64
CA ILE A 176 -0.11 10.98 -8.09
C ILE A 176 -0.52 9.55 -8.43
N VAL A 177 -1.79 9.36 -8.79
CA VAL A 177 -2.40 8.05 -9.01
C VAL A 177 -3.12 8.06 -10.36
N PRO A 178 -2.40 7.93 -11.49
CA PRO A 178 -3.02 7.96 -12.81
C PRO A 178 -4.10 6.90 -12.96
N VAL A 179 -5.05 7.16 -13.85
CA VAL A 179 -6.15 6.26 -14.19
C VAL A 179 -5.97 5.79 -15.63
N PRO A 180 -5.07 4.84 -15.92
CA PRO A 180 -4.80 4.43 -17.29
C PRO A 180 -5.89 3.52 -17.84
N ALA A 181 -6.21 3.68 -19.11
CA ALA A 181 -7.04 2.75 -19.85
C ALA A 181 -6.44 1.33 -19.91
N SER A 182 -7.31 0.32 -19.92
CA SER A 182 -6.94 -1.10 -19.97
C SER A 182 -5.97 -1.40 -21.13
N VAL A 183 -6.11 -0.73 -22.27
CA VAL A 183 -5.22 -0.91 -23.43
C VAL A 183 -3.77 -0.50 -23.15
N LEU A 184 -3.53 0.53 -22.32
CA LEU A 184 -2.17 0.95 -21.94
C LEU A 184 -1.54 -0.05 -20.99
N GLN A 185 -2.33 -0.59 -20.05
CA GLN A 185 -1.87 -1.60 -19.09
C GLN A 185 -1.46 -2.91 -19.76
N LYS A 186 -2.10 -3.27 -20.87
CA LYS A 186 -1.83 -4.52 -21.62
C LYS A 186 -0.57 -4.48 -22.48
N VAL A 187 0.11 -3.33 -22.57
CA VAL A 187 1.32 -3.19 -23.38
C VAL A 187 2.52 -3.77 -22.63
N LYS A 188 3.19 -4.75 -23.25
CA LYS A 188 4.39 -5.39 -22.70
C LYS A 188 5.58 -4.42 -22.65
N ALA A 189 6.47 -4.63 -21.68
CA ALA A 189 7.72 -3.89 -21.56
C ALA A 189 8.53 -3.83 -22.88
N SER A 190 8.65 -4.96 -23.57
CA SER A 190 9.35 -5.07 -24.86
C SER A 190 8.74 -4.23 -25.98
N THR A 191 7.47 -3.85 -25.86
CA THR A 191 6.75 -3.01 -26.84
C THR A 191 6.92 -1.54 -26.53
N TRP A 192 6.97 -1.16 -25.25
CA TRP A 192 7.22 0.22 -24.84
C TRP A 192 8.59 0.73 -25.27
N LYS A 193 9.59 -0.16 -25.36
CA LYS A 193 10.96 0.19 -25.76
C LYS A 193 11.52 1.37 -24.96
N LEU A 194 11.33 1.34 -23.63
CA LEU A 194 11.68 2.44 -22.74
C LEU A 194 13.19 2.76 -22.76
N SER A 195 14.06 1.81 -23.12
CA SER A 195 15.47 2.11 -23.35
C SER A 195 15.66 3.18 -24.43
N GLU A 196 14.88 3.09 -25.52
CA GLU A 196 14.91 4.07 -26.60
C GLU A 196 14.25 5.38 -26.18
N VAL A 197 13.16 5.33 -25.39
CA VAL A 197 12.51 6.54 -24.84
C VAL A 197 13.49 7.37 -23.99
N MET A 198 14.31 6.69 -23.18
CA MET A 198 15.33 7.32 -22.33
C MET A 198 16.63 7.66 -23.07
N ALA A 199 16.98 6.96 -24.16
CA ALA A 199 18.19 7.26 -24.94
C ALA A 199 17.94 8.26 -26.10
N GLY A 200 16.69 8.39 -26.53
CA GLY A 200 16.32 9.00 -27.80
C GLY A 200 16.47 8.05 -28.99
N LYS A 201 15.91 8.45 -30.13
CA LYS A 201 16.00 7.75 -31.42
C LYS A 201 16.47 8.69 -32.53
N PRO A 202 16.94 8.19 -33.68
CA PRO A 202 17.32 9.06 -34.81
C PRO A 202 16.20 10.02 -35.19
N GLY A 203 16.45 11.32 -35.12
CA GLY A 203 15.49 12.36 -35.44
C GLY A 203 14.57 12.79 -34.30
N ASP A 204 14.59 12.12 -33.14
CA ASP A 204 13.80 12.51 -31.97
C ASP A 204 14.52 12.15 -30.65
N LYS A 205 14.90 13.16 -29.88
CA LYS A 205 15.60 13.02 -28.60
C LYS A 205 14.72 12.40 -27.50
N LEU A 206 13.40 12.33 -27.69
CA LEU A 206 12.44 11.83 -26.69
C LEU A 206 12.75 12.44 -25.32
N LEU A 207 12.99 11.62 -24.29
CA LEU A 207 13.21 12.07 -22.92
C LEU A 207 14.69 12.09 -22.50
N SER A 208 15.63 11.95 -23.45
CA SER A 208 17.04 11.70 -23.16
C SER A 208 17.74 12.72 -22.26
N PHE A 209 17.38 14.00 -22.33
CA PHE A 209 18.01 15.02 -21.48
C PHE A 209 17.38 15.12 -20.08
N LEU A 210 16.25 14.45 -19.81
CA LEU A 210 15.70 14.37 -18.45
C LEU A 210 16.55 13.44 -17.56
N THR A 211 17.35 12.56 -18.15
CA THR A 211 18.24 11.64 -17.44
C THR A 211 17.55 10.81 -16.36
N LEU A 212 16.28 10.43 -16.58
CA LEU A 212 15.48 9.70 -15.58
C LEU A 212 16.06 8.32 -15.27
N ASP A 213 16.78 7.73 -16.22
CA ASP A 213 17.56 6.50 -16.03
C ASP A 213 18.57 6.63 -14.88
N GLN A 214 19.13 7.82 -14.64
CA GLN A 214 20.08 8.06 -13.54
C GLN A 214 19.42 8.07 -12.16
N THR A 215 18.10 8.16 -12.11
CA THR A 215 17.34 8.14 -10.86
C THR A 215 17.00 6.71 -10.39
N LEU A 216 17.23 5.73 -11.26
CA LEU A 216 16.92 4.33 -11.04
C LEU A 216 18.02 3.60 -10.25
N SER A 217 17.63 2.51 -9.57
CA SER A 217 18.59 1.56 -9.00
C SER A 217 19.39 0.86 -10.10
N GLN A 218 20.50 0.20 -9.74
CA GLN A 218 21.29 -0.57 -10.73
C GLN A 218 20.49 -1.70 -11.37
N ALA A 219 19.62 -2.37 -10.61
CA ALA A 219 18.77 -3.45 -11.11
C ALA A 219 17.75 -2.91 -12.11
N ASP A 220 17.06 -1.82 -11.76
CA ASP A 220 16.06 -1.18 -12.62
C ASP A 220 16.70 -0.63 -13.91
N ARG A 221 17.91 -0.05 -13.84
CA ARG A 221 18.66 0.37 -15.05
C ARG A 221 18.98 -0.80 -15.97
N THR A 222 19.30 -1.96 -15.40
CA THR A 222 19.57 -3.18 -16.17
C THR A 222 18.28 -3.75 -16.78
N ALA A 223 17.14 -3.60 -16.10
CA ALA A 223 15.83 -3.94 -16.66
C ALA A 223 15.44 -2.97 -17.78
N LEU A 224 15.64 -1.66 -17.59
CA LEU A 224 15.42 -0.62 -18.59
C LEU A 224 16.23 -0.89 -19.85
N ALA A 225 17.53 -1.14 -19.74
CA ALA A 225 18.41 -1.38 -20.90
C ALA A 225 18.01 -2.62 -21.72
N GLY A 226 17.30 -3.58 -21.11
CA GLY A 226 16.77 -4.76 -21.79
C GLY A 226 15.28 -4.67 -22.16
N ASP A 227 14.63 -3.51 -21.99
CA ASP A 227 13.17 -3.33 -22.14
C ASP A 227 12.34 -4.34 -21.34
N ARG A 228 12.76 -4.62 -20.11
CA ARG A 228 12.09 -5.57 -19.19
C ARG A 228 11.25 -4.88 -18.11
N ILE A 229 11.19 -3.55 -18.10
CA ILE A 229 10.37 -2.76 -17.19
C ILE A 229 9.19 -2.16 -17.97
N ASP A 230 7.96 -2.35 -17.48
CA ASP A 230 6.77 -1.74 -18.07
C ASP A 230 6.66 -0.24 -17.72
N LEU A 231 5.80 0.47 -18.44
CA LEU A 231 5.62 1.92 -18.31
C LEU A 231 5.30 2.37 -16.87
N PHE A 232 4.37 1.69 -16.20
CA PHE A 232 3.91 2.12 -14.88
C PHE A 232 4.92 1.76 -13.79
N SER A 233 5.55 0.59 -13.89
CA SER A 233 6.68 0.25 -13.03
C SER A 233 7.85 1.21 -13.22
N PHE A 234 8.15 1.63 -14.45
CA PHE A 234 9.18 2.63 -14.71
C PHE A 234 8.83 3.96 -14.03
N MET A 235 7.60 4.46 -14.18
CA MET A 235 7.17 5.71 -13.52
C MET A 235 7.17 5.62 -11.99
N HIS A 236 7.00 4.42 -11.43
CA HIS A 236 7.10 4.19 -9.99
C HIS A 236 8.54 4.07 -9.48
N ARG A 237 9.47 3.60 -10.34
CA ARG A 237 10.90 3.50 -10.01
C ARG A 237 11.69 4.78 -10.26
N ALA A 238 11.38 5.47 -11.36
CA ALA A 238 12.00 6.75 -11.71
C ALA A 238 11.52 7.86 -10.76
N SER A 239 12.39 8.83 -10.48
CA SER A 239 12.05 9.91 -9.55
C SER A 239 12.23 11.32 -10.10
N ALA A 240 11.43 12.24 -9.58
CA ALA A 240 11.61 13.68 -9.71
C ALA A 240 11.37 14.30 -8.33
N GLU A 241 12.13 15.33 -7.98
CA GLU A 241 12.10 15.94 -6.65
C GLU A 241 12.27 14.93 -5.49
N GLY A 242 13.04 13.86 -5.72
CA GLY A 242 13.30 12.81 -4.72
C GLY A 242 12.14 11.84 -4.49
N ARG A 243 11.11 11.85 -5.34
CA ARG A 243 9.94 10.96 -5.23
C ARG A 243 9.59 10.25 -6.54
N PRO A 244 8.98 9.06 -6.49
CA PRO A 244 8.43 8.39 -7.67
C PRO A 244 7.59 9.32 -8.54
N LEU A 245 7.65 9.16 -9.87
CA LEU A 245 6.79 9.96 -10.76
C LEU A 245 5.30 9.66 -10.50
N ILE A 246 4.97 8.43 -10.12
CA ILE A 246 3.64 8.01 -9.67
C ILE A 246 3.72 7.25 -8.34
N ASP A 247 2.71 7.43 -7.49
CA ASP A 247 2.58 6.71 -6.21
C ASP A 247 1.81 5.38 -6.36
N GLY A 248 1.14 5.20 -7.50
CA GLY A 248 0.42 3.99 -7.88
C GLY A 248 -0.53 4.27 -9.04
N LEU A 249 -1.51 3.40 -9.27
CA LEU A 249 -2.48 3.59 -10.34
C LEU A 249 -3.89 3.08 -10.00
N LEU A 250 -4.90 3.68 -10.62
CA LEU A 250 -6.25 3.14 -10.66
C LEU A 250 -6.47 2.48 -12.03
N ALA A 251 -6.26 1.17 -12.09
CA ALA A 251 -6.29 0.40 -13.32
C ALA A 251 -7.71 0.27 -13.84
N GLN A 252 -8.07 0.99 -14.91
CA GLN A 252 -9.32 0.72 -15.61
C GLN A 252 -9.28 -0.68 -16.22
N GLN A 253 -10.31 -1.48 -15.95
CA GLN A 253 -10.44 -2.79 -16.54
C GLN A 253 -11.81 -3.00 -17.15
N TYR A 254 -11.84 -3.45 -18.41
CA TYR A 254 -13.06 -3.80 -19.12
C TYR A 254 -13.33 -5.31 -19.07
N SER A 255 -14.42 -5.68 -18.41
CA SER A 255 -14.77 -7.07 -18.08
C SER A 255 -15.85 -7.67 -18.98
N GLY A 256 -16.29 -6.98 -20.02
CA GLY A 256 -17.30 -7.52 -20.94
C GLY A 256 -16.68 -8.23 -22.15
N HIS A 257 -17.27 -9.36 -22.55
CA HIS A 257 -16.93 -10.05 -23.79
C HIS A 257 -17.74 -9.48 -24.97
N GLY A 258 -17.08 -9.28 -26.11
CA GLY A 258 -17.73 -8.69 -27.30
C GLY A 258 -18.01 -7.18 -27.14
N CYS A 259 -17.17 -6.46 -26.40
CA CYS A 259 -17.28 -5.00 -26.22
C CYS A 259 -16.61 -4.22 -27.36
N PRO A 260 -16.89 -2.90 -27.57
CA PRO A 260 -17.58 -1.97 -26.67
C PRO A 260 -19.10 -1.79 -26.84
N SER A 261 -19.72 -2.17 -27.96
CA SER A 261 -21.16 -1.90 -28.20
C SER A 261 -22.10 -3.11 -28.05
N ASN A 262 -21.56 -4.29 -27.80
CA ASN A 262 -22.31 -5.57 -27.78
C ASN A 262 -21.85 -6.50 -26.66
N CYS A 263 -21.50 -5.95 -25.49
CA CYS A 263 -21.14 -6.74 -24.33
C CYS A 263 -22.30 -7.65 -23.91
N GLN A 264 -22.15 -8.97 -24.08
CA GLN A 264 -23.24 -9.93 -23.83
C GLN A 264 -23.14 -10.61 -22.47
N TYR A 265 -21.92 -10.88 -22.01
CA TYR A 265 -21.62 -11.58 -20.76
C TYR A 265 -20.23 -11.19 -20.26
N LEU A 266 -19.93 -11.54 -19.01
CA LEU A 266 -18.62 -11.35 -18.40
C LEU A 266 -17.53 -12.11 -19.14
N ASN A 267 -16.42 -11.44 -19.41
CA ASN A 267 -15.19 -12.09 -19.81
C ASN A 267 -14.60 -12.81 -18.60
N CYS A 268 -14.63 -14.15 -18.65
CA CYS A 268 -14.24 -14.99 -17.53
C CYS A 268 -12.73 -14.93 -17.20
N SER A 269 -11.89 -14.47 -18.14
CA SER A 269 -10.47 -14.18 -17.91
C SER A 269 -10.22 -12.75 -17.42
N ALA A 270 -11.27 -12.01 -17.12
CA ALA A 270 -11.22 -10.57 -16.81
C ALA A 270 -12.42 -10.16 -15.96
N LEU A 271 -12.74 -10.88 -14.87
CA LEU A 271 -13.89 -10.56 -14.02
C LEU A 271 -13.77 -9.13 -13.45
N PRO A 272 -14.89 -8.45 -13.13
CA PRO A 272 -14.84 -7.12 -12.54
C PRO A 272 -13.96 -7.11 -11.29
N GLY A 273 -13.09 -6.10 -11.19
CA GLY A 273 -12.13 -6.00 -10.09
C GLY A 273 -10.83 -6.79 -10.28
N SER A 274 -10.65 -7.53 -11.37
CA SER A 274 -9.40 -8.28 -11.63
C SER A 274 -8.66 -7.76 -12.85
N LEU A 275 -7.32 -7.66 -12.79
CA LEU A 275 -6.52 -7.51 -14.00
C LEU A 275 -6.61 -8.81 -14.79
N SER A 276 -6.82 -8.73 -16.11
CA SER A 276 -6.98 -9.91 -16.95
C SER A 276 -5.66 -10.61 -17.25
N ASP A 277 -5.74 -11.88 -17.64
CA ASP A 277 -4.57 -12.71 -17.95
C ASP A 277 -3.67 -12.14 -19.08
N ASP A 278 -4.24 -11.27 -19.93
CA ASP A 278 -3.52 -10.56 -20.99
C ASP A 278 -2.89 -9.23 -20.54
N THR A 279 -3.10 -8.82 -19.28
CA THR A 279 -2.37 -7.72 -18.65
C THR A 279 -1.05 -8.28 -18.11
N PRO A 280 0.12 -7.86 -18.64
CA PRO A 280 1.41 -8.30 -18.14
C PRO A 280 1.57 -7.97 -16.65
N ALA A 281 2.24 -8.85 -15.91
CA ALA A 281 2.63 -8.54 -14.55
C ALA A 281 3.50 -7.28 -14.51
N PHE A 282 3.24 -6.39 -13.54
CA PHE A 282 4.07 -5.23 -13.31
C PHE A 282 5.48 -5.67 -12.87
N TYR A 283 6.50 -5.10 -13.50
CA TYR A 283 7.90 -5.32 -13.10
C TYR A 283 8.16 -4.93 -11.64
N ALA A 284 7.61 -3.79 -11.20
CA ALA A 284 7.67 -3.35 -9.81
C ALA A 284 6.63 -4.11 -8.98
N THR A 285 7.08 -5.14 -8.26
CA THR A 285 6.21 -5.97 -7.40
C THR A 285 5.64 -5.20 -6.20
N ASP A 286 6.16 -4.03 -5.89
CA ASP A 286 5.70 -3.10 -4.86
C ASP A 286 4.79 -1.98 -5.40
N LEU A 287 4.57 -1.87 -6.72
CA LEU A 287 3.72 -0.83 -7.33
C LEU A 287 2.29 -0.87 -6.75
N PRO A 288 1.84 0.16 -6.02
CA PRO A 288 0.46 0.23 -5.53
C PRO A 288 -0.53 0.34 -6.68
N TYR A 289 -1.64 -0.38 -6.59
CA TYR A 289 -2.74 -0.23 -7.54
C TYR A 289 -4.09 -0.56 -6.92
N ALA A 290 -5.16 -0.07 -7.54
CA ALA A 290 -6.52 -0.54 -7.34
C ALA A 290 -7.17 -0.75 -8.71
N VAL A 291 -8.15 -1.65 -8.83
CA VAL A 291 -8.87 -1.88 -10.09
C VAL A 291 -10.15 -1.03 -10.14
N GLN A 292 -10.37 -0.37 -11.27
CA GLN A 292 -11.57 0.36 -11.61
C GLN A 292 -12.45 -0.46 -12.56
N SER A 293 -13.69 -0.71 -12.14
CA SER A 293 -14.70 -1.40 -12.93
C SER A 293 -15.74 -0.44 -13.49
N ALA A 294 -16.23 -0.68 -14.72
CA ALA A 294 -17.25 0.15 -15.34
C ALA A 294 -18.70 -0.14 -14.87
N HIS A 295 -19.45 0.92 -14.60
CA HIS A 295 -20.87 0.83 -14.26
C HIS A 295 -21.76 0.80 -15.50
N ASP A 296 -21.56 1.71 -16.47
CA ASP A 296 -22.52 1.95 -17.56
C ASP A 296 -21.91 2.04 -18.97
N ASN A 297 -20.59 2.15 -19.14
CA ASN A 297 -19.97 2.21 -20.47
C ASN A 297 -18.58 1.55 -20.53
N PRO A 298 -18.50 0.22 -20.74
CA PRO A 298 -19.60 -0.74 -20.81
C PRO A 298 -20.18 -1.09 -19.42
N ALA A 299 -21.42 -1.59 -19.38
CA ALA A 299 -22.13 -1.90 -18.15
C ALA A 299 -21.67 -3.21 -17.44
N GLN A 300 -20.37 -3.33 -17.18
CA GLN A 300 -19.76 -4.63 -16.85
C GLN A 300 -20.13 -5.20 -15.49
N LEU A 301 -20.44 -4.36 -14.50
CA LEU A 301 -20.86 -4.83 -13.16
C LEU A 301 -22.20 -5.58 -13.19
N PHE A 302 -22.98 -5.41 -14.26
CA PHE A 302 -24.33 -5.95 -14.42
C PHE A 302 -24.42 -7.07 -15.47
N LEU A 303 -23.30 -7.43 -16.11
CA LEU A 303 -23.32 -8.47 -17.14
C LEU A 303 -23.56 -9.85 -16.51
N PRO A 304 -24.34 -10.73 -17.18
CA PRO A 304 -24.47 -12.11 -16.75
C PRO A 304 -23.13 -12.87 -16.89
N PRO A 305 -22.91 -13.95 -16.13
CA PRO A 305 -21.69 -14.74 -16.24
C PRO A 305 -21.49 -15.32 -17.65
N GLY A 306 -20.24 -15.41 -18.07
CA GLY A 306 -19.86 -16.03 -19.34
C GLY A 306 -19.90 -17.56 -19.29
N PRO A 307 -19.80 -18.23 -20.46
CA PRO A 307 -19.92 -19.69 -20.56
C PRO A 307 -18.92 -20.49 -19.71
N THR A 308 -17.73 -19.93 -19.44
CA THR A 308 -16.65 -20.59 -18.69
C THR A 308 -16.54 -20.12 -17.23
N CYS A 309 -17.45 -19.26 -16.77
CA CYS A 309 -17.50 -18.75 -15.39
C CYS A 309 -18.94 -18.63 -14.90
N SER A 310 -19.75 -19.66 -15.16
CA SER A 310 -21.19 -19.69 -14.84
C SER A 310 -21.50 -19.50 -13.34
N SER A 311 -20.54 -19.73 -12.46
CA SER A 311 -20.63 -19.48 -11.01
C SER A 311 -20.22 -18.08 -10.58
N ALA A 312 -19.63 -17.27 -11.45
CA ALA A 312 -19.20 -15.91 -11.12
C ALA A 312 -20.42 -15.01 -10.94
N VAL A 313 -20.65 -14.60 -9.69
CA VAL A 313 -21.74 -13.70 -9.31
C VAL A 313 -21.18 -12.60 -8.40
N PRO A 314 -21.76 -11.39 -8.39
CA PRO A 314 -21.37 -10.36 -7.44
C PRO A 314 -21.68 -10.79 -5.99
N PRO A 315 -20.94 -10.28 -4.99
CA PRO A 315 -19.85 -9.32 -5.15
C PRO A 315 -18.56 -9.99 -5.67
N PHE A 316 -17.95 -9.38 -6.69
CA PHE A 316 -16.68 -9.84 -7.25
C PHE A 316 -15.52 -9.37 -6.36
N THR A 317 -14.48 -10.18 -6.27
CA THR A 317 -13.22 -9.74 -5.67
C THR A 317 -12.62 -8.61 -6.51
N THR A 318 -12.34 -7.47 -5.87
CA THR A 318 -11.58 -6.38 -6.51
C THR A 318 -10.21 -6.22 -5.87
N ASN A 319 -9.20 -6.45 -6.69
CA ASN A 319 -7.81 -6.53 -6.32
C ASN A 319 -7.22 -5.14 -6.12
N TYR A 320 -6.57 -4.92 -4.98
CA TYR A 320 -5.72 -3.74 -4.75
C TYR A 320 -4.40 -4.12 -4.09
N ARG A 321 -3.39 -3.26 -4.18
CA ARG A 321 -2.07 -3.42 -3.57
C ARG A 321 -1.60 -2.08 -3.02
N GLY A 322 -0.86 -2.13 -1.91
CA GLY A 322 -0.25 -0.95 -1.32
C GLY A 322 -1.28 0.02 -0.74
N THR A 323 -0.84 1.26 -0.50
CA THR A 323 -1.68 2.30 0.10
C THR A 323 -2.01 3.35 -0.95
N LEU A 324 -3.28 3.41 -1.32
CA LEU A 324 -3.87 4.44 -2.17
C LEU A 324 -5.04 5.12 -1.45
N PRO A 325 -5.52 6.30 -1.90
CA PRO A 325 -6.72 6.94 -1.37
C PRO A 325 -8.01 6.11 -1.52
N MET A 326 -7.95 4.99 -2.23
CA MET A 326 -9.06 4.09 -2.53
C MET A 326 -8.53 2.66 -2.70
N ARG A 327 -9.41 1.68 -2.53
CA ARG A 327 -9.10 0.25 -2.75
C ARG A 327 -9.82 -0.34 -3.96
N ALA A 328 -10.75 0.40 -4.55
CA ALA A 328 -11.44 0.04 -5.77
C ALA A 328 -12.03 1.28 -6.46
N GLY A 329 -12.23 1.21 -7.77
CA GLY A 329 -12.90 2.24 -8.55
C GLY A 329 -14.18 1.75 -9.21
N VAL A 330 -15.15 2.64 -9.35
CA VAL A 330 -16.34 2.44 -10.21
C VAL A 330 -16.44 3.59 -11.19
N TYR A 331 -16.48 3.29 -12.48
CA TYR A 331 -16.55 4.27 -13.56
C TYR A 331 -17.99 4.54 -14.00
N TRP A 332 -18.32 5.82 -14.17
CA TRP A 332 -19.60 6.36 -14.58
C TRP A 332 -19.42 7.31 -15.77
N SER A 333 -20.07 7.02 -16.88
CA SER A 333 -20.01 7.87 -18.07
C SER A 333 -20.95 9.09 -18.00
N ALA A 334 -22.09 8.95 -17.32
CA ALA A 334 -23.11 10.01 -17.25
C ALA A 334 -23.69 10.23 -15.85
N GLU A 335 -24.92 9.79 -15.58
CA GLU A 335 -25.64 10.06 -14.32
C GLU A 335 -25.27 9.06 -13.23
N VAL A 336 -24.92 9.59 -12.04
CA VAL A 336 -24.67 8.75 -10.86
C VAL A 336 -25.99 8.39 -10.19
N ASP A 337 -26.31 7.10 -10.12
CA ASP A 337 -27.46 6.61 -9.36
C ASP A 337 -27.17 6.70 -7.86
N SER A 338 -27.94 7.56 -7.17
CA SER A 338 -27.85 7.75 -5.71
C SER A 338 -28.13 6.51 -4.87
N THR A 339 -28.73 5.46 -5.47
CA THR A 339 -29.03 4.20 -4.80
C THR A 339 -27.96 3.12 -5.01
N PHE A 340 -26.97 3.38 -5.87
CA PHE A 340 -25.89 2.43 -6.15
C PHE A 340 -24.95 2.28 -4.95
N VAL A 341 -24.74 1.04 -4.51
CA VAL A 341 -23.84 0.68 -3.42
C VAL A 341 -22.73 -0.24 -3.97
N PRO A 342 -21.48 0.27 -4.13
CA PRO A 342 -20.38 -0.48 -4.75
C PRO A 342 -20.09 -1.82 -4.07
N SER A 343 -20.24 -1.88 -2.74
CA SER A 343 -19.98 -3.09 -1.95
C SER A 343 -20.95 -4.24 -2.23
N ASN A 344 -22.08 -3.98 -2.91
CA ASN A 344 -22.97 -5.05 -3.39
C ASN A 344 -22.39 -5.77 -4.62
N PHE A 345 -21.42 -5.15 -5.31
CA PHE A 345 -20.85 -5.65 -6.57
C PHE A 345 -19.37 -5.98 -6.45
N LEU A 346 -18.64 -5.33 -5.56
CA LEU A 346 -17.20 -5.45 -5.44
C LEU A 346 -16.79 -5.58 -3.96
N THR A 347 -15.86 -6.50 -3.68
CA THR A 347 -15.25 -6.67 -2.36
C THR A 347 -13.75 -6.35 -2.49
N PRO A 348 -13.28 -5.20 -1.97
CA PRO A 348 -11.86 -4.87 -1.98
C PRO A 348 -11.05 -5.90 -1.22
N THR A 349 -10.21 -6.60 -1.94
CA THR A 349 -9.33 -7.63 -1.42
C THR A 349 -7.91 -7.20 -1.69
N VAL A 350 -7.10 -7.20 -0.64
CA VAL A 350 -5.67 -6.97 -0.81
C VAL A 350 -5.14 -8.11 -1.67
N THR A 351 -4.80 -7.77 -2.90
CA THR A 351 -3.77 -8.49 -3.63
C THR A 351 -2.52 -8.14 -2.86
N ASN A 352 -2.15 -9.04 -1.95
CA ASN A 352 -0.73 -9.19 -1.69
C ASN A 352 -0.15 -9.32 -3.10
N GLY A 353 0.49 -8.26 -3.59
CA GLY A 353 1.26 -8.38 -4.80
C GLY A 353 2.09 -9.61 -4.67
N PRO A 354 2.15 -10.46 -5.70
CA PRO A 354 2.59 -11.81 -5.53
C PRO A 354 3.82 -11.81 -4.62
N VAL A 355 3.61 -12.28 -3.39
CA VAL A 355 4.43 -13.40 -3.00
C VAL A 355 3.68 -14.59 -3.60
N THR A 356 3.62 -14.66 -4.92
CA THR A 356 4.04 -15.89 -5.54
C THR A 356 5.54 -15.76 -5.40
N CYS A 357 6.12 -16.53 -4.51
CA CYS A 357 7.33 -17.19 -4.96
C CYS A 357 6.93 -17.75 -6.34
N ILE A 358 7.54 -17.31 -7.44
CA ILE A 358 7.18 -17.83 -8.78
C ILE A 358 7.25 -19.38 -8.79
N GLU A 359 8.00 -19.91 -7.83
CA GLU A 359 8.17 -21.28 -7.42
C GLU A 359 6.95 -21.91 -6.72
N ASP A 360 5.94 -21.14 -6.28
CA ASP A 360 4.64 -21.58 -5.74
C ASP A 360 3.62 -21.69 -6.89
N LEU A 361 3.66 -22.84 -7.55
CA LEU A 361 2.93 -23.15 -8.77
C LEU A 361 1.51 -23.68 -8.50
N ASP A 362 1.22 -24.13 -7.28
CA ASP A 362 -0.12 -24.57 -6.85
C ASP A 362 -0.89 -23.51 -6.05
N GLN A 363 -0.22 -22.41 -5.68
CA GLN A 363 -0.76 -21.25 -4.99
C GLN A 363 -1.25 -21.57 -3.56
N ASP A 364 -0.63 -22.55 -2.90
CA ASP A 364 -0.94 -22.91 -1.51
C ASP A 364 -0.20 -22.05 -0.46
N GLY A 365 0.71 -21.19 -0.91
CA GLY A 365 1.50 -20.29 -0.08
C GLY A 365 2.79 -20.90 0.48
N LEU A 366 3.18 -22.11 0.07
CA LEU A 366 4.40 -22.80 0.47
C LEU A 366 5.11 -23.38 -0.75
N VAL A 367 6.36 -22.98 -1.00
CA VAL A 367 7.16 -23.65 -2.03
C VAL A 367 7.57 -25.05 -1.55
N GLY A 368 7.00 -26.08 -2.15
CA GLY A 368 7.10 -27.44 -1.65
C GLY A 368 6.92 -28.55 -2.69
N PRO A 369 6.62 -29.78 -2.21
CA PRO A 369 6.52 -30.96 -3.08
C PRO A 369 5.46 -30.86 -4.18
N ASN A 370 4.37 -30.14 -3.94
CA ASN A 370 3.30 -29.98 -4.93
C ASN A 370 3.79 -29.10 -6.09
N ASP A 371 4.49 -28.02 -5.80
CA ASP A 371 5.06 -27.14 -6.83
C ASP A 371 6.09 -27.84 -7.68
N LEU A 372 6.96 -28.65 -7.06
CA LEU A 372 7.87 -29.51 -7.82
C LEU A 372 7.11 -30.46 -8.74
N GLY A 373 6.00 -31.02 -8.26
CA GLY A 373 5.08 -31.82 -9.08
C GLY A 373 4.53 -31.03 -10.27
N HIS A 374 4.12 -29.78 -10.06
CA HIS A 374 3.64 -28.89 -11.12
C HIS A 374 4.72 -28.47 -12.11
N LEU A 375 5.95 -28.20 -11.65
CA LEU A 375 7.09 -27.84 -12.50
C LEU A 375 7.48 -29.02 -13.40
N LEU A 376 7.61 -30.22 -12.84
CA LEU A 376 7.94 -31.43 -13.60
C LEU A 376 6.83 -31.80 -14.59
N ALA A 377 5.57 -31.56 -14.26
CA ALA A 377 4.45 -31.80 -15.18
C ALA A 377 4.46 -30.85 -16.41
N ARG A 378 5.16 -29.72 -16.32
CA ARG A 378 5.25 -28.68 -17.36
C ARG A 378 6.61 -28.65 -18.08
N TRP A 379 7.45 -29.66 -17.86
CA TRP A 379 8.80 -29.75 -18.42
C TRP A 379 8.84 -29.58 -19.95
N GLY A 380 9.75 -28.76 -20.44
CA GLY A 380 9.92 -28.43 -21.86
C GLY A 380 8.82 -27.53 -22.44
N THR A 381 7.96 -26.94 -21.61
CA THR A 381 6.91 -26.01 -22.04
C THR A 381 7.13 -24.61 -21.43
N PRO A 382 6.50 -23.54 -21.93
CA PRO A 382 6.56 -22.23 -21.28
C PRO A 382 5.74 -22.11 -19.98
N SER A 383 4.99 -23.15 -19.58
CA SER A 383 4.01 -23.04 -18.48
C SER A 383 4.61 -23.22 -17.07
N GLY A 384 5.85 -23.69 -16.95
CA GLY A 384 6.63 -23.77 -15.70
C GLY A 384 7.96 -23.02 -15.79
N ASP A 385 8.06 -22.10 -16.75
CA ASP A 385 9.22 -21.24 -17.00
C ASP A 385 9.26 -20.15 -15.91
N LEU A 386 10.17 -20.32 -14.96
CA LEU A 386 10.36 -19.45 -13.81
C LEU A 386 11.40 -18.36 -14.11
N ASP A 387 12.38 -18.62 -14.96
CA ASP A 387 13.42 -17.62 -15.28
C ASP A 387 13.11 -16.75 -16.52
N GLY A 388 12.06 -17.11 -17.26
CA GLY A 388 11.49 -16.36 -18.39
C GLY A 388 12.20 -16.59 -19.72
N ASP A 389 12.93 -17.70 -19.90
CA ASP A 389 13.68 -18.00 -21.12
C ASP A 389 12.85 -18.64 -22.26
N GLY A 390 11.60 -19.00 -21.98
CA GLY A 390 10.65 -19.60 -22.88
C GLY A 390 10.51 -21.13 -22.79
N THR A 391 11.19 -21.80 -21.84
CA THR A 391 11.04 -23.24 -21.59
C THR A 391 11.05 -23.58 -20.09
N THR A 392 10.64 -24.79 -19.71
CA THR A 392 10.77 -25.29 -18.33
C THR A 392 11.88 -26.33 -18.31
N ASP A 393 12.99 -26.02 -17.69
CA ASP A 393 14.16 -26.90 -17.64
C ASP A 393 14.84 -26.96 -16.26
N SER A 394 16.08 -27.46 -16.24
CA SER A 394 16.87 -27.62 -15.02
C SER A 394 17.16 -26.30 -14.30
N THR A 395 17.12 -25.17 -15.00
CA THR A 395 17.34 -23.84 -14.46
C THR A 395 16.14 -23.42 -13.62
N ASP A 396 14.92 -23.64 -14.11
CA ASP A 396 13.68 -23.43 -13.35
C ASP A 396 13.56 -24.35 -12.14
N LEU A 397 13.98 -25.61 -12.28
CA LEU A 397 14.08 -26.51 -11.13
C LEU A 397 15.06 -25.97 -10.07
N GLY A 398 16.18 -25.39 -10.50
CA GLY A 398 17.13 -24.73 -9.62
C GLY A 398 16.50 -23.54 -8.89
N THR A 399 15.72 -22.73 -9.59
CA THR A 399 14.93 -21.61 -9.06
C THR A 399 13.94 -22.10 -7.99
N LEU A 400 13.16 -23.14 -8.28
CA LEU A 400 12.21 -23.75 -7.34
C LEU A 400 12.89 -24.28 -6.07
N LEU A 401 13.98 -25.04 -6.23
CA LEU A 401 14.70 -25.62 -5.10
C LEU A 401 15.40 -24.55 -4.24
N ALA A 402 15.80 -23.43 -4.83
CA ALA A 402 16.37 -22.31 -4.08
C ALA A 402 15.35 -21.66 -3.13
N ALA A 403 14.05 -21.72 -3.49
CA ALA A 403 12.96 -21.21 -2.66
C ALA A 403 12.32 -22.27 -1.74
N TRP A 404 12.81 -23.51 -1.73
CA TRP A 404 12.18 -24.63 -1.03
C TRP A 404 11.93 -24.37 0.46
N GLY A 405 10.70 -24.62 0.91
CA GLY A 405 10.26 -24.43 2.30
C GLY A 405 10.03 -22.97 2.67
N SER A 406 10.10 -22.04 1.72
CA SER A 406 9.73 -20.65 1.94
C SER A 406 8.21 -20.50 2.02
N THR A 407 7.76 -19.69 2.97
CA THR A 407 6.36 -19.27 3.09
C THR A 407 6.15 -18.01 2.26
N CYS A 408 5.22 -18.04 1.33
CA CYS A 408 4.87 -16.92 0.49
C CYS A 408 3.87 -16.00 1.23
N GLU A 409 4.30 -15.45 2.37
CA GLU A 409 3.54 -14.46 3.15
C GLU A 409 4.16 -13.06 2.98
N ALA A 410 3.35 -12.11 2.54
CA ALA A 410 3.73 -10.70 2.46
C ALA A 410 4.07 -10.16 3.85
N GLY A 411 5.13 -9.35 3.90
CA GLY A 411 5.40 -8.48 5.04
C GLY A 411 4.23 -7.54 5.28
N GLN A 412 3.29 -7.94 6.15
CA GLN A 412 2.74 -6.95 7.06
C GLN A 412 3.94 -6.40 7.83
N SER A 413 4.43 -5.23 7.44
CA SER A 413 5.17 -4.45 8.41
C SER A 413 4.15 -4.14 9.49
N ASN A 414 4.31 -4.81 10.63
CA ASN A 414 3.49 -4.58 11.82
C ASN A 414 3.87 -3.22 12.44
N ASP A 415 4.04 -2.18 11.63
CA ASP A 415 4.44 -0.83 12.04
C ASP A 415 3.38 -0.18 12.94
N TRP A 416 2.14 -0.69 12.88
CA TRP A 416 1.05 -0.31 13.76
C TRP A 416 1.23 -0.86 15.19
N ILE A 417 2.05 -1.89 15.41
CA ILE A 417 2.34 -2.44 16.73
C ILE A 417 3.39 -1.55 17.42
N LYS A 418 2.89 -0.61 18.23
CA LYS A 418 3.73 0.33 19.00
C LYS A 418 4.07 -0.17 20.40
N VAL A 419 3.23 -1.02 20.97
CA VAL A 419 3.36 -1.51 22.35
C VAL A 419 3.25 -3.03 22.40
N LEU A 420 4.18 -3.69 23.09
CA LEU A 420 4.12 -5.13 23.37
C LEU A 420 4.14 -5.39 24.87
N VAL A 421 3.38 -6.40 25.31
CA VAL A 421 3.44 -6.93 26.68
C VAL A 421 3.76 -8.41 26.58
N ALA A 422 4.92 -8.82 27.10
CA ALA A 422 5.35 -10.21 27.02
C ALA A 422 4.53 -11.07 27.96
N GLN A 423 3.81 -12.05 27.42
CA GLN A 423 3.05 -13.01 28.23
C GLN A 423 3.97 -13.99 28.98
N SER A 424 5.17 -14.26 28.46
CA SER A 424 6.12 -15.23 29.04
C SER A 424 7.44 -14.56 29.37
N THR A 425 8.15 -15.12 30.35
CA THR A 425 9.52 -14.70 30.70
C THR A 425 10.42 -14.76 29.46
N PRO A 426 11.30 -13.78 29.25
CA PRO A 426 12.33 -13.84 28.22
C PRO A 426 13.15 -15.15 28.28
N PRO A 427 13.66 -15.63 27.14
CA PRO A 427 14.49 -16.83 27.12
C PRO A 427 15.82 -16.60 27.86
N SER A 428 16.57 -17.68 28.12
CA SER A 428 17.94 -17.55 28.63
C SER A 428 18.84 -16.72 27.70
N ARG A 429 19.95 -16.19 28.21
CA ARG A 429 20.90 -15.32 27.48
C ARG A 429 21.28 -15.83 26.08
N ALA A 430 21.44 -17.14 25.90
CA ALA A 430 21.75 -17.75 24.60
C ALA A 430 20.68 -17.49 23.52
N GLY A 431 19.44 -17.22 23.91
CA GLY A 431 18.30 -16.95 23.03
C GLY A 431 18.01 -15.47 22.77
N PHE A 432 18.71 -14.53 23.41
CA PHE A 432 18.40 -13.09 23.31
C PHE A 432 18.45 -12.55 21.88
N ALA A 433 19.49 -12.90 21.11
CA ALA A 433 19.60 -12.44 19.72
C ALA A 433 18.40 -12.88 18.88
N THR A 434 17.99 -14.14 19.01
CA THR A 434 16.80 -14.68 18.34
C THR A 434 15.51 -14.02 18.84
N TYR A 435 15.42 -13.74 20.13
CA TYR A 435 14.25 -13.10 20.74
C TYR A 435 14.07 -11.65 20.24
N VAL A 436 15.14 -10.85 20.22
CA VAL A 436 15.14 -9.48 19.66
C VAL A 436 14.82 -9.49 18.17
N ALA A 437 15.38 -10.44 17.40
CA ALA A 437 15.07 -10.58 15.97
C ALA A 437 13.59 -10.91 15.73
N LYS A 438 12.99 -11.80 16.54
CA LYS A 438 11.57 -12.12 16.48
C LYS A 438 10.69 -10.91 16.80
N ILE A 439 11.05 -10.13 17.83
CA ILE A 439 10.34 -8.89 18.17
C ILE A 439 10.46 -7.87 17.04
N ALA A 440 11.64 -7.71 16.43
CA ALA A 440 11.84 -6.79 15.32
C ALA A 440 11.06 -7.18 14.05
N LYS A 441 10.86 -8.49 13.82
CA LYS A 441 9.96 -8.97 12.77
C LYS A 441 8.49 -8.73 13.14
N LEU A 442 8.12 -8.95 14.40
CA LEU A 442 6.75 -8.83 14.89
C LEU A 442 6.29 -7.37 15.02
N ALA A 443 7.16 -6.43 15.40
CA ALA A 443 6.84 -5.03 15.65
C ALA A 443 8.01 -4.13 15.21
N PRO A 444 8.19 -3.89 13.90
CA PRO A 444 9.33 -3.15 13.36
C PRO A 444 9.44 -1.69 13.85
N SER A 445 8.30 -1.07 14.18
CA SER A 445 8.21 0.31 14.68
C SER A 445 7.84 0.39 16.17
N LEU A 446 8.33 -0.56 16.98
CA LEU A 446 8.05 -0.67 18.41
C LEU A 446 8.55 0.55 19.20
N GLU A 447 7.68 1.13 20.02
CA GLU A 447 7.98 2.29 20.87
C GLU A 447 8.04 1.91 22.36
N GLN A 448 7.33 0.83 22.74
CA GLN A 448 7.28 0.35 24.11
C GLN A 448 7.18 -1.17 24.21
N ILE A 449 7.90 -1.79 25.15
CA ILE A 449 7.79 -3.22 25.45
C ILE A 449 7.84 -3.50 26.95
N HIS A 450 6.97 -4.37 27.45
CA HIS A 450 6.98 -4.82 28.83
C HIS A 450 7.51 -6.25 28.91
N LEU A 451 8.60 -6.45 29.66
CA LEU A 451 9.24 -7.75 29.83
C LEU A 451 8.71 -8.43 31.10
N ARG A 452 8.26 -9.67 30.95
CA ARG A 452 7.79 -10.47 32.09
C ARG A 452 8.95 -10.88 32.99
N TRP A 453 8.75 -10.79 34.29
CA TRP A 453 9.65 -11.32 35.31
C TRP A 453 8.93 -12.42 36.10
N ALA A 454 9.44 -13.64 36.05
CA ALA A 454 8.93 -14.74 36.87
C ALA A 454 9.44 -14.62 38.32
N ALA A 455 8.59 -14.98 39.28
CA ALA A 455 8.94 -15.02 40.69
C ALA A 455 9.52 -16.38 41.09
N GLY A 456 10.32 -16.44 42.15
CA GLY A 456 10.83 -17.69 42.72
C GLY A 456 11.92 -18.38 41.89
N ALA A 457 11.88 -19.71 41.80
CA ALA A 457 12.98 -20.52 41.23
C ALA A 457 13.25 -20.27 39.74
N ASP A 458 12.28 -19.72 39.02
CA ASP A 458 12.38 -19.37 37.60
C ASP A 458 12.72 -17.89 37.38
N SER A 459 13.10 -17.16 38.43
CA SER A 459 13.48 -15.75 38.34
C SER A 459 14.70 -15.55 37.45
N GLY A 460 14.66 -14.48 36.66
CA GLY A 460 15.80 -14.04 35.88
C GLY A 460 16.97 -13.55 36.72
N VAL A 461 18.11 -13.36 36.07
CA VAL A 461 19.28 -12.69 36.68
C VAL A 461 19.25 -11.20 36.29
N PRO A 462 19.42 -10.24 37.23
CA PRO A 462 19.35 -8.82 36.89
C PRO A 462 20.28 -8.38 35.76
N ALA A 463 21.50 -8.91 35.71
CA ALA A 463 22.47 -8.62 34.65
C ALA A 463 22.01 -9.07 33.26
N ASP A 464 21.31 -10.20 33.16
CA ASP A 464 20.81 -10.73 31.88
C ASP A 464 19.68 -9.84 31.33
N TYR A 465 18.81 -9.32 32.21
CA TYR A 465 17.78 -8.36 31.79
C TYR A 465 18.37 -7.01 31.37
N ALA A 466 19.38 -6.51 32.09
CA ALA A 466 20.09 -5.31 31.67
C ALA A 466 20.72 -5.45 30.27
N GLU A 467 21.32 -6.60 29.97
CA GLU A 467 21.85 -6.91 28.64
C GLU A 467 20.75 -6.98 27.58
N LEU A 468 19.64 -7.70 27.84
CA LEU A 468 18.52 -7.79 26.91
C LEU A 468 17.90 -6.41 26.60
N ILE A 469 17.73 -5.57 27.62
CA ILE A 469 17.26 -4.18 27.46
C ILE A 469 18.25 -3.38 26.59
N GLY A 470 19.54 -3.56 26.81
CA GLY A 470 20.60 -3.00 25.96
C GLY A 470 20.41 -3.40 24.49
N MET A 471 20.27 -4.69 24.22
CA MET A 471 20.06 -5.21 22.86
C MET A 471 18.77 -4.68 22.20
N LEU A 472 17.68 -4.56 22.95
CA LEU A 472 16.43 -3.98 22.45
C LEU A 472 16.61 -2.51 22.07
N ARG A 473 17.26 -1.70 22.92
CA ARG A 473 17.54 -0.29 22.62
C ARG A 473 18.57 -0.11 21.50
N ASP A 474 19.52 -1.02 21.35
CA ASP A 474 20.43 -1.02 20.21
C ASP A 474 19.67 -1.32 18.90
N ARG A 475 18.61 -2.13 18.95
CA ARG A 475 17.79 -2.48 17.78
C ARG A 475 16.76 -1.40 17.40
N PHE A 476 16.07 -0.82 18.38
CA PHE A 476 14.92 0.07 18.18
C PHE A 476 15.21 1.54 18.50
N GLY A 477 16.38 1.84 19.03
CA GLY A 477 16.79 3.19 19.44
C GLY A 477 16.73 3.40 20.95
N SER A 478 17.47 4.41 21.40
CA SER A 478 17.62 4.78 22.81
C SER A 478 16.33 5.31 23.45
N SER A 479 15.34 5.72 22.64
CA SER A 479 14.03 6.19 23.08
C SER A 479 13.01 5.08 23.35
N LEU A 480 13.33 3.80 23.07
CA LEU A 480 12.44 2.68 23.35
C LEU A 480 12.17 2.60 24.86
N LEU A 481 10.89 2.64 25.22
CA LEU A 481 10.43 2.49 26.60
C LEU A 481 10.34 1.01 26.97
N VAL A 482 11.03 0.59 28.03
CA VAL A 482 11.01 -0.79 28.50
C VAL A 482 10.38 -0.88 29.88
N GLY A 483 9.27 -1.59 29.96
CA GLY A 483 8.51 -1.82 31.19
C GLY A 483 8.90 -3.11 31.90
N PHE A 484 8.96 -3.05 33.23
CA PHE A 484 9.04 -4.20 34.12
C PHE A 484 7.63 -4.72 34.39
N HIS A 485 7.39 -6.00 34.07
CA HIS A 485 6.10 -6.65 34.27
C HIS A 485 6.28 -7.87 35.19
N PRO A 486 6.16 -7.70 36.52
CA PRO A 486 6.32 -8.80 37.45
C PRO A 486 5.15 -9.78 37.34
N ASP A 487 5.41 -11.06 37.60
CA ASP A 487 4.37 -12.00 37.93
C ASP A 487 3.71 -11.58 39.25
N ASN A 488 2.55 -10.96 39.14
CA ASN A 488 1.71 -10.55 40.26
C ASN A 488 0.41 -11.36 40.30
N SER A 489 0.43 -12.58 39.76
CA SER A 489 -0.71 -13.50 39.80
C SER A 489 -1.08 -13.85 41.25
N GLY A 490 -2.32 -14.29 41.48
CA GLY A 490 -2.78 -14.67 42.82
C GLY A 490 -1.99 -15.82 43.48
N THR A 491 -1.14 -16.53 42.72
CA THR A 491 -0.27 -17.60 43.20
C THR A 491 1.20 -17.19 43.37
N SER A 492 1.54 -15.92 43.09
CA SER A 492 2.92 -15.45 43.04
C SER A 492 3.50 -15.01 44.39
N CYS A 493 2.67 -14.79 45.43
CA CYS A 493 3.17 -14.16 46.67
C CYS A 493 4.23 -15.00 47.39
N SER A 494 4.06 -16.33 47.48
CA SER A 494 5.07 -17.22 48.07
C SER A 494 6.39 -17.24 47.28
N PRO A 495 6.38 -17.33 45.94
CA PRO A 495 7.57 -17.11 45.11
C PRO A 495 8.30 -15.77 45.34
N TRP A 496 7.59 -14.70 45.73
CA TRP A 496 8.18 -13.41 46.12
C TRP A 496 8.65 -13.35 47.58
N GLY A 497 8.49 -14.43 48.37
CA GLY A 497 8.80 -14.46 49.81
C GLY A 497 7.75 -13.75 50.67
N CYS A 498 6.58 -13.48 50.13
CA CYS A 498 5.48 -12.77 50.76
C CYS A 498 4.42 -13.73 51.34
N ASP A 499 4.82 -14.53 52.33
CA ASP A 499 3.98 -15.58 52.94
C ASP A 499 3.11 -15.08 54.12
N GLN A 500 2.95 -13.76 54.29
CA GLN A 500 2.08 -13.23 55.34
C GLN A 500 0.61 -13.34 54.93
N GLY A 501 -0.06 -14.40 55.39
CA GLY A 501 -1.49 -14.66 55.17
C GLY A 501 -1.79 -15.66 54.05
N ASP A 502 -3.09 -15.94 53.84
CA ASP A 502 -3.51 -16.75 52.69
C ASP A 502 -3.11 -16.01 51.42
N CYS A 503 -2.33 -16.69 50.57
CA CYS A 503 -1.92 -16.29 49.23
C CYS A 503 -3.15 -16.27 48.29
N ALA A 504 -4.14 -15.44 48.67
CA ALA A 504 -5.49 -15.33 48.12
C ALA A 504 -5.80 -13.84 47.91
N PRO A 505 -6.68 -13.48 46.95
CA PRO A 505 -6.50 -12.29 46.11
C PRO A 505 -6.76 -10.91 46.75
N THR A 506 -6.78 -10.74 48.08
CA THR A 506 -7.37 -9.53 48.69
C THR A 506 -6.74 -9.00 49.97
N SER A 507 -5.63 -9.55 50.47
CA SER A 507 -4.92 -8.95 51.62
C SER A 507 -4.06 -7.76 51.16
N PRO A 508 -4.36 -6.51 51.57
CA PRO A 508 -3.56 -5.34 51.17
C PRO A 508 -2.09 -5.47 51.60
N ALA A 509 -1.82 -6.13 52.74
CA ALA A 509 -0.46 -6.33 53.24
C ALA A 509 0.36 -7.28 52.35
N THR A 510 -0.25 -8.35 51.84
CA THR A 510 0.40 -9.33 50.96
C THR A 510 0.70 -8.70 49.60
N TRP A 511 -0.27 -7.94 49.06
CA TRP A 511 -0.09 -7.18 47.82
C TRP A 511 0.99 -6.11 47.93
N GLN A 512 1.01 -5.34 49.03
CA GLN A 512 2.07 -4.36 49.30
C GLN A 512 3.45 -5.02 49.37
N CYS A 513 3.56 -6.21 49.97
CA CYS A 513 4.81 -6.96 49.98
C CYS A 513 5.26 -7.35 48.57
N VAL A 514 4.37 -7.92 47.75
CA VAL A 514 4.70 -8.34 46.36
C VAL A 514 5.13 -7.15 45.51
N LEU A 515 4.41 -6.01 45.62
CA LEU A 515 4.79 -4.77 44.93
C LEU A 515 6.15 -4.25 45.40
N GLY A 516 6.42 -4.27 46.70
CA GLY A 516 7.70 -3.87 47.27
C GLY A 516 8.86 -4.72 46.75
N ALA A 517 8.74 -6.05 46.82
CA ALA A 517 9.76 -6.98 46.32
C ALA A 517 9.97 -6.84 44.80
N SER A 518 8.89 -6.61 44.04
CA SER A 518 8.96 -6.37 42.59
C SER A 518 9.72 -5.08 42.25
N ILE A 519 9.51 -4.01 43.02
CA ILE A 519 10.21 -2.73 42.86
C ILE A 519 11.69 -2.88 43.24
N GLU A 520 12.00 -3.62 44.30
CA GLU A 520 13.38 -3.92 44.67
C GLU A 520 14.13 -4.62 43.53
N VAL A 521 13.52 -5.65 42.92
CA VAL A 521 14.11 -6.35 41.78
C VAL A 521 14.28 -5.43 40.56
N MET A 522 13.26 -4.62 40.21
CA MET A 522 13.40 -3.64 39.13
C MET A 522 14.59 -2.69 39.39
N ASN A 523 14.77 -2.24 40.63
CA ASN A 523 15.88 -1.38 41.03
C ASN A 523 17.24 -2.09 40.94
N GLU A 524 17.31 -3.38 41.26
CA GLU A 524 18.53 -4.19 41.08
C GLU A 524 18.94 -4.26 39.60
N VAL A 525 17.98 -4.47 38.68
CA VAL A 525 18.25 -4.42 37.23
C VAL A 525 18.74 -3.04 36.83
N ASN A 526 18.05 -1.99 37.26
CA ASN A 526 18.39 -0.61 36.91
C ASN A 526 19.78 -0.19 37.43
N ALA A 527 20.19 -0.69 38.60
CA ALA A 527 21.50 -0.41 39.17
C ALA A 527 22.65 -1.01 38.32
N VAL A 528 22.43 -2.17 37.68
CA VAL A 528 23.45 -2.81 36.83
C VAL A 528 23.35 -2.41 35.35
N ALA A 529 22.28 -1.73 34.95
CA ALA A 529 22.02 -1.33 33.56
C ALA A 529 22.61 0.05 33.16
N ASP A 530 23.35 0.72 34.05
CA ASP A 530 24.03 2.01 33.80
C ASP A 530 23.12 3.08 33.15
N GLY A 531 21.93 3.28 33.74
CA GLY A 531 20.95 4.25 33.23
C GLY A 531 20.15 3.78 32.00
N ARG A 532 20.42 2.57 31.50
CA ARG A 532 19.66 1.88 30.45
C ARG A 532 18.80 0.76 31.02
N GLY A 533 18.26 0.93 32.23
CA GLY A 533 17.33 -0.01 32.86
C GLY A 533 15.90 0.12 32.35
N PHE A 534 14.94 -0.38 33.12
CA PHE A 534 13.51 -0.20 32.91
C PHE A 534 13.06 1.24 33.16
N ASP A 535 12.11 1.70 32.35
CA ASP A 535 11.49 3.03 32.41
C ASP A 535 10.14 3.01 33.13
N ILE A 536 9.43 1.89 33.05
CA ILE A 536 8.02 1.77 33.44
C ILE A 536 7.85 0.59 34.38
N PHE A 537 7.03 0.74 35.41
CA PHE A 537 6.55 -0.39 36.21
C PHE A 537 5.10 -0.69 35.81
N SER A 538 4.82 -1.94 35.44
CA SER A 538 3.53 -2.37 34.90
C SER A 538 2.89 -3.40 35.81
N ILE A 539 1.58 -3.32 35.98
CA ILE A 539 0.80 -4.24 36.82
C ILE A 539 -0.21 -4.99 35.95
N GLU A 540 -0.26 -6.32 36.07
CA GLU A 540 -1.36 -7.11 35.48
C GLU A 540 -2.59 -6.93 36.38
N GLN A 541 -3.65 -6.29 35.88
CA GLN A 541 -4.93 -6.21 36.62
C GLN A 541 -5.85 -7.35 36.20
N GLY A 542 -5.91 -8.41 37.01
CA GLY A 542 -6.97 -9.43 36.95
C GLY A 542 -8.27 -8.99 37.64
N TYR A 543 -8.31 -7.83 38.31
CA TYR A 543 -9.46 -7.27 39.00
C TYR A 543 -9.37 -5.73 39.03
N ILE A 544 -10.50 -5.04 38.85
CA ILE A 544 -10.61 -3.56 38.91
C ILE A 544 -10.52 -3.12 40.38
N GLU A 545 -9.53 -2.30 40.73
CA GLU A 545 -9.48 -1.65 42.05
C GLU A 545 -10.61 -0.64 42.23
N ASP A 546 -11.21 -0.63 43.43
CA ASP A 546 -12.06 0.46 43.87
C ASP A 546 -11.20 1.68 44.22
N VAL A 547 -11.16 2.63 43.28
CA VAL A 547 -10.37 3.88 43.35
C VAL A 547 -10.71 4.73 44.60
N GLN A 548 -11.83 4.47 45.29
CA GLN A 548 -12.16 5.21 46.51
C GLN A 548 -11.25 4.90 47.71
N ASN A 549 -10.58 3.74 47.75
CA ASN A 549 -9.83 3.30 48.94
C ASN A 549 -8.30 3.28 48.77
N SER A 550 -7.76 3.59 47.58
CA SER A 550 -6.31 3.53 47.32
C SER A 550 -5.55 4.84 47.61
N LEU A 551 -6.26 5.91 47.98
CA LEU A 551 -5.67 7.24 48.28
C LEU A 551 -5.84 7.68 49.74
N SER A 552 -6.12 6.78 50.68
CA SER A 552 -6.16 7.08 52.13
C SER A 552 -4.86 6.75 52.84
#